data_AF-A0A4S5EJB6-F1
#
_entry.id   AF-A0A4S5EJB6-F1
#
_cell.length_a   1.000
_cell.length_b   1.000
_cell.length_c   1.000
_cell.angle_alpha   90.00
_cell.angle_beta   90.00
_cell.angle_gamma   90.00
#
_symmetry.space_group_name_H-M   'P 1'
#
loop_
_entity.id
_entity.type
_entity.pdbx_description
1 polymer ?
#
loop_
_entity_poly.entity_id
_entity_poly.type
_entity_poly.pdbx_seq_one_letter_code
_entity_poly.pdbx_strand_id
1 'polypeptide(L)'
;MSVRPVPLPAYSGRPLVGDADLLARLHLLTEQVDYALAEIVLRRAAYRRACEEEAHWQWSPSGVEALSRPPVAEALARQLAAVERLRLWAQELHWLQEQARLRGLLR
;
A
#
# COMPACT_ATOMS: atom_id res chain seq x y z
N MET A 1 42.54 1.42 16.16
CA MET A 1 41.87 2.71 16.45
C MET A 1 40.49 2.40 17.01
N SER A 2 40.19 2.82 18.24
CA SER A 2 38.90 2.56 18.89
C SER A 2 37.90 3.63 18.45
N VAL A 3 36.94 3.25 17.60
CA VAL A 3 35.86 4.14 17.17
C VAL A 3 34.82 4.18 18.28
N ARG A 4 34.81 5.27 19.05
CA ARG A 4 33.71 5.50 20.02
C ARG A 4 32.43 5.80 19.24
N PRO A 5 31.28 5.21 19.62
CA PRO A 5 30.01 5.51 18.98
C PRO A 5 29.68 7.00 19.19
N VAL A 6 29.30 7.67 18.10
CA VAL A 6 28.81 9.05 18.15
C VAL A 6 27.54 9.07 19.02
N PRO A 7 27.47 9.89 20.07
CA PRO A 7 26.29 9.95 20.90
C PRO A 7 25.11 10.45 20.06
N LEU A 8 24.02 9.69 20.05
CA LEU A 8 22.77 10.11 19.44
C LEU A 8 22.27 11.36 20.17
N PRO A 9 21.76 12.38 19.45
CA PRO A 9 21.22 13.58 20.08
C PRO A 9 20.05 13.21 21.00
N ALA A 10 19.98 13.88 22.15
CA ALA A 10 18.91 13.68 23.11
C ALA A 10 17.55 13.96 22.44
N TYR A 11 16.62 13.02 22.57
CA TYR A 11 15.25 13.15 22.08
C TYR A 11 14.60 14.40 22.68
N SER A 12 14.33 15.40 21.84
CA SER A 12 13.87 16.73 22.27
C SER A 12 12.35 16.86 22.42
N GLY A 13 11.59 15.76 22.24
CA GLY A 13 10.13 15.74 22.35
C GLY A 13 9.39 16.54 21.27
N ARG A 14 10.11 17.20 20.35
CA ARG A 14 9.51 17.83 19.17
C ARG A 14 9.52 16.82 18.02
N PRO A 15 8.42 16.68 17.24
CA PRO A 15 8.48 15.94 16.01
C PRO A 15 9.54 16.60 15.13
N LEU A 16 10.59 15.86 14.77
CA LEU A 16 11.68 16.31 13.89
C LEU A 16 11.22 16.63 12.44
N VAL A 17 9.91 16.57 12.18
CA VAL A 17 9.28 16.76 10.87
C VAL A 17 8.66 18.15 10.84
N GLY A 18 9.26 19.05 10.05
CA GLY A 18 8.75 20.39 9.84
C GLY A 18 7.40 20.35 9.10
N ASP A 19 6.66 21.46 9.14
CA ASP A 19 5.35 21.53 8.48
C ASP A 19 5.45 21.33 6.96
N ALA A 20 6.54 21.80 6.35
CA ALA A 20 6.85 21.55 4.94
C ALA A 20 7.05 20.06 4.65
N ASP A 21 7.79 19.33 5.50
CA ASP A 21 8.03 17.90 5.35
C ASP A 21 6.74 17.08 5.53
N LEU A 22 5.89 17.50 6.47
CA LEU A 22 4.58 16.90 6.72
C LEU A 22 3.66 17.06 5.50
N LEU A 23 3.57 18.27 4.94
CA LEU A 23 2.77 18.55 3.74
C LEU A 23 3.32 17.82 2.51
N ALA A 24 4.64 17.79 2.34
CA ALA A 24 5.27 17.03 1.25
C ALA A 24 4.96 15.52 1.37
N ARG A 25 5.01 14.96 2.59
CA ARG A 25 4.66 13.56 2.83
C ARG A 25 3.18 13.28 2.57
N LEU A 26 2.28 14.20 2.95
CA LEU A 26 0.86 14.12 2.63
C LEU A 26 0.62 14.05 1.12
N HIS A 27 1.18 14.99 0.36
CA HIS A 27 1.05 15.02 -1.10
C HIS A 27 1.56 13.74 -1.75
N LEU A 28 2.78 13.32 -1.40
CA LEU A 28 3.36 12.08 -1.90
C LEU A 28 2.46 10.88 -1.62
N LEU A 29 1.96 10.76 -0.39
CA LEU A 29 1.16 9.61 0.00
C LEU A 29 -0.22 9.60 -0.67
N THR A 30 -0.82 10.76 -0.92
CA THR A 30 -2.02 10.87 -1.76
C THR A 30 -1.77 10.32 -3.16
N GLU A 31 -0.66 10.69 -3.81
CA GLU A 31 -0.31 10.14 -5.13
C GLU A 31 -0.07 8.62 -5.09
N GLN A 32 0.60 8.11 -4.05
CA GLN A 32 0.80 6.67 -3.87
C GLN A 32 -0.53 5.92 -3.69
N VAL A 33 -1.49 6.51 -2.98
CA VAL A 33 -2.84 5.95 -2.80
C VAL A 33 -3.57 5.88 -4.14
N ASP A 34 -3.54 6.95 -4.93
CA ASP A 34 -4.17 6.98 -6.26
C ASP A 34 -3.55 5.92 -7.19
N TYR A 35 -2.21 5.79 -7.17
CA TYR A 35 -1.51 4.75 -7.89
C TYR A 35 -1.91 3.33 -7.45
N ALA A 36 -2.00 3.08 -6.13
CA ALA A 36 -2.43 1.77 -5.62
C ALA A 36 -3.87 1.43 -6.02
N LEU A 37 -4.78 2.40 -6.02
CA LEU A 37 -6.15 2.20 -6.48
C LEU A 37 -6.18 1.77 -7.96
N ALA A 38 -5.40 2.44 -8.81
CA ALA A 38 -5.25 2.04 -10.21
C ALA A 38 -4.63 0.65 -10.36
N GLU A 39 -3.58 0.33 -9.58
CA GLU A 39 -2.97 -1.00 -9.57
C GLU A 39 -3.99 -2.08 -9.21
N ILE A 40 -4.80 -1.90 -8.16
CA ILE A 40 -5.82 -2.87 -7.73
C ILE A 40 -6.83 -3.15 -8.85
N VAL A 41 -7.26 -2.13 -9.60
CA VAL A 41 -8.17 -2.29 -10.74
C VAL A 41 -7.54 -3.18 -11.81
N LEU A 42 -6.27 -2.93 -12.15
CA LEU A 42 -5.53 -3.73 -13.13
C LEU A 42 -5.32 -5.18 -12.66
N ARG A 43 -4.92 -5.39 -11.40
CA ARG A 43 -4.74 -6.74 -10.84
C ARG A 43 -6.04 -7.52 -10.80
N ARG A 44 -7.17 -6.86 -10.46
CA ARG A 44 -8.49 -7.48 -10.50
C ARG A 44 -8.90 -7.87 -11.92
N ALA A 45 -8.57 -7.07 -12.92
CA ALA A 45 -8.81 -7.42 -14.32
C ALA A 45 -7.96 -8.63 -14.74
N ALA A 46 -6.68 -8.66 -14.37
CA ALA A 46 -5.79 -9.79 -14.64
C ALA A 46 -6.26 -11.09 -13.97
N TYR A 47 -6.73 -11.02 -12.71
CA TYR A 47 -7.32 -12.16 -12.00
C TYR A 47 -8.57 -12.67 -12.73
N ARG A 48 -9.51 -11.77 -13.08
CA ARG A 48 -10.71 -12.15 -13.84
C ARG A 48 -10.38 -12.82 -15.16
N ARG A 49 -9.41 -12.28 -15.90
CA ARG A 49 -8.94 -12.90 -17.15
C ARG A 49 -8.36 -14.29 -16.93
N ALA A 50 -7.56 -14.49 -15.87
CA ALA A 50 -7.01 -15.81 -15.53
C ALA A 50 -8.13 -16.83 -15.19
N CYS A 51 -9.23 -16.36 -14.58
CA CYS A 51 -10.44 -17.16 -14.36
C CYS A 51 -11.32 -17.34 -15.62
N GLU A 52 -11.25 -16.44 -16.60
CA GLU A 52 -12.00 -16.59 -17.86
C GLU A 52 -11.29 -17.54 -18.83
N GLU A 53 -9.95 -17.51 -18.85
CA GLU A 53 -9.12 -18.50 -19.56
C GLU A 53 -9.35 -19.94 -19.04
N GLU A 54 -9.85 -20.09 -17.80
CA GLU A 54 -10.31 -21.35 -17.23
C GLU A 54 -11.60 -21.88 -17.88
N ALA A 55 -12.53 -21.01 -18.30
CA ALA A 55 -13.82 -21.43 -18.86
C ALA A 55 -13.70 -22.21 -20.18
N HIS A 56 -12.52 -22.17 -20.82
CA HIS A 56 -12.17 -22.97 -21.99
C HIS A 56 -11.61 -24.36 -21.65
N TRP A 57 -11.43 -24.69 -20.37
CA TRP A 57 -10.93 -25.99 -19.92
C TRP A 57 -12.07 -26.99 -19.74
N GLN A 58 -11.80 -28.27 -20.03
CA GLN A 58 -12.82 -29.32 -20.11
C GLN A 58 -13.54 -29.60 -18.79
N TRP A 59 -12.85 -29.36 -17.67
CA TRP A 59 -13.41 -29.44 -16.32
C TRP A 59 -13.32 -28.03 -15.73
N SER A 60 -14.44 -27.42 -15.38
CA SER A 60 -14.48 -26.11 -14.71
C SER A 60 -14.41 -26.33 -13.20
N PRO A 61 -13.26 -26.12 -12.52
CA PRO A 61 -13.25 -25.91 -11.09
C PRO A 61 -14.22 -24.79 -10.70
N SER A 62 -14.85 -24.90 -9.53
CA SER A 62 -15.76 -23.87 -9.03
C SER A 62 -15.08 -23.10 -7.88
N GLY A 63 -15.12 -21.77 -7.93
CA GLY A 63 -14.68 -20.93 -6.83
C GLY A 63 -13.23 -21.19 -6.37
N VAL A 64 -13.07 -21.77 -5.17
CA VAL A 64 -11.77 -21.96 -4.51
C VAL A 64 -10.90 -22.98 -5.23
N GLU A 65 -11.49 -23.95 -5.94
CA GLU A 65 -10.72 -24.97 -6.66
C GLU A 65 -9.87 -24.37 -7.79
N ALA A 66 -10.27 -23.22 -8.34
CA ALA A 66 -9.49 -22.48 -9.32
C ALA A 66 -8.12 -22.02 -8.78
N LEU A 67 -7.99 -21.84 -7.45
CA LEU A 67 -6.74 -21.46 -6.79
C LEU A 67 -5.68 -22.57 -6.78
N SER A 68 -6.06 -23.81 -7.10
CA SER A 68 -5.07 -24.88 -7.34
C SER A 68 -4.18 -24.60 -8.55
N ARG A 69 -4.58 -23.66 -9.43
CA ARG A 69 -3.84 -23.27 -10.62
C ARG A 69 -2.86 -22.13 -10.30
N PRO A 70 -1.56 -22.30 -10.59
CA PRO A 70 -0.56 -21.28 -10.30
C PRO A 70 -0.86 -19.88 -10.88
N PRO A 71 -1.33 -19.72 -12.13
CA PRO A 71 -1.61 -18.39 -12.69
C PRO A 71 -2.75 -17.65 -11.97
N VAL A 72 -3.80 -18.38 -11.59
CA VAL A 72 -4.97 -17.82 -10.87
C VAL A 72 -4.57 -17.44 -9.44
N ALA A 73 -3.87 -18.34 -8.75
CA ALA A 73 -3.34 -18.08 -7.41
C ALA A 73 -2.37 -16.89 -7.39
N GLU A 74 -1.47 -16.81 -8.37
CA GLU A 74 -0.51 -15.71 -8.48
C GLU A 74 -1.20 -14.38 -8.78
N ALA A 75 -2.17 -14.36 -9.70
CA ALA A 75 -2.94 -13.16 -9.99
C ALA A 75 -3.72 -12.67 -8.76
N LEU A 76 -4.35 -13.58 -8.01
CA LEU A 76 -5.05 -13.25 -6.76
C LEU A 76 -4.08 -12.74 -5.68
N ALA A 77 -2.94 -13.41 -5.49
CA ALA A 77 -1.91 -13.00 -4.53
C ALA A 77 -1.40 -11.58 -4.83
N ARG A 78 -1.15 -11.26 -6.11
CA ARG A 78 -0.75 -9.92 -6.55
C ARG A 78 -1.83 -8.87 -6.28
N GLN A 79 -3.10 -9.22 -6.47
CA GLN A 79 -4.22 -8.34 -6.12
C GLN A 79 -4.30 -8.09 -4.62
N LEU A 80 -4.20 -9.13 -3.79
CA LEU A 80 -4.24 -9.03 -2.32
C LEU A 80 -3.06 -8.21 -1.78
N ALA A 81 -1.86 -8.40 -2.32
CA ALA A 81 -0.69 -7.62 -1.94
C ALA A 81 -0.86 -6.12 -2.25
N ALA A 82 -1.52 -5.78 -3.37
CA ALA A 82 -1.83 -4.38 -3.69
C ALA A 82 -2.84 -3.78 -2.70
N VAL A 83 -3.86 -4.54 -2.29
CA VAL A 83 -4.84 -4.13 -1.27
C VAL A 83 -4.17 -3.95 0.10
N GLU A 84 -3.25 -4.83 0.49
CA GLU A 84 -2.52 -4.72 1.75
C GLU A 84 -1.65 -3.46 1.79
N ARG A 85 -0.92 -3.15 0.70
CA ARG A 85 -0.17 -1.88 0.59
C ARG A 85 -1.08 -0.66 0.70
N LEU A 86 -2.22 -0.67 -0.01
CA LEU A 86 -3.20 0.42 0.09
C LEU A 86 -3.69 0.62 1.53
N ARG A 87 -3.95 -0.47 2.26
CA ARG A 87 -4.37 -0.40 3.67
C ARG A 87 -3.32 0.30 4.53
N LEU A 88 -2.04 -0.03 4.37
CA LEU A 88 -0.95 0.60 5.12
C LEU A 88 -0.83 2.09 4.79
N TRP A 89 -0.91 2.45 3.51
CA TRP A 89 -0.86 3.86 3.09
C TRP A 89 -2.08 4.65 3.53
N ALA A 90 -3.28 4.06 3.55
CA ALA A 90 -4.47 4.71 4.08
C ALA A 90 -4.35 5.00 5.58
N GLN A 91 -3.75 4.08 6.36
CA GLN A 91 -3.50 4.27 7.78
C GLN A 91 -2.48 5.40 8.02
N GLU A 92 -1.38 5.41 7.26
CA GLU A 92 -0.38 6.47 7.34
C GLU A 92 -0.96 7.83 6.90
N LEU A 93 -1.77 7.85 5.84
CA LEU A 93 -2.42 9.07 5.35
C LEU A 93 -3.37 9.65 6.39
N HIS A 94 -4.18 8.80 7.01
CA HIS A 94 -5.06 9.21 8.11
C HIS A 94 -4.26 9.81 9.27
N TRP A 95 -3.17 9.16 9.68
CA TRP A 95 -2.31 9.67 10.75
C TRP A 95 -1.69 11.03 10.37
N LEU A 96 -1.19 11.19 9.15
CA LEU A 96 -0.60 12.45 8.68
C LEU A 96 -1.63 13.58 8.58
N GLN A 97 -2.85 13.27 8.11
CA GLN A 97 -3.96 14.23 8.06
C GLN A 97 -4.31 14.71 9.47
N GLU A 98 -4.35 13.80 10.44
CA GLU A 98 -4.60 14.16 11.84
C GLU A 98 -3.47 15.03 12.42
N GLN A 99 -2.20 14.70 12.13
CA GLN A 99 -1.09 15.57 12.54
C GLN A 99 -1.18 16.97 11.92
N ALA A 100 -1.54 17.07 10.64
CA ALA A 100 -1.67 18.36 9.98
C ALA A 100 -2.88 19.17 10.49
N ARG A 101 -3.99 18.50 10.81
CA ARG A 101 -5.16 19.08 11.45
C ARG A 101 -4.83 19.64 12.85
N LEU A 102 -4.12 18.87 13.67
CA LEU A 102 -3.68 19.30 15.01
C LEU A 102 -2.74 20.51 14.96
N ARG A 103 -2.00 20.68 13.86
CA ARG A 103 -1.13 21.83 13.61
C ARG A 103 -1.82 23.01 12.90
N GLY A 104 -3.11 22.88 12.56
CA GLY A 104 -3.87 23.92 11.86
C GLY A 104 -3.46 24.12 10.39
N LEU A 105 -2.79 23.13 9.79
CA LEU A 105 -2.33 23.17 8.39
C LEU A 105 -3.40 22.70 7.39
N LEU A 106 -4.36 21.91 7.86
CA LEU A 106 -5.54 21.50 7.10
C LEU A 106 -6.78 22.16 7.71
N ARG A 107 -7.65 22.70 6.85
CA ARG A 107 -8.94 23.29 7.25
C ARG A 107 -10.02 22.22 7.32
#